data_AF-A0A835W9Z7-F1
#
_entry.id   AF-A0A835W9Z7-F1
#
_cell.length_a   1.000
_cell.length_b   1.000
_cell.length_c   1.000
_cell.angle_alpha   90.00
_cell.angle_beta   90.00
_cell.angle_gamma   90.00
#
_symmetry.space_group_name_H-M   'P 1'
#
loop_
_entity.id
_entity.type
_entity.pdbx_description
1 polymer ?
#
loop_
_entity_poly.entity_id
_entity_poly.type
_entity_poly.pdbx_seq_one_letter_code
_entity_poly.pdbx_strand_id
1 'polypeptide(L)'
;MSWLNSLRRARRKATKELAEFRLFLIDFVIFVFTSIKKLCYESTLPVTKKLFSRKPRPPKVQVKDVRCKRIRLQIDSTYASPFNVEDFEVEWRPVVPDPQSASEQKNKNKQEGKQEGKQDADKKEAGDEKEQQPAEWTSVGRSDLTARTVARLRQDTAYEFRVRAWNELGCSSWTAPVASRTKIDPTIHEGGGYGPGGPDKSYGWTQTATEVCVSFKLPVGASKRDISLTLKPDRLAVSYKGDVLLDGELYGSVRSWENGSFWELTKEKAGHMLLAITLEKQVKSLAPKFDFWRSLVTGHPEIDTHQIVSEANQQSARMLDPNQLDPLQLQNMGLGHLSGVGGGIGGRPSWD
;
A
#
# COMPACT_ATOMS: atom_id res chain seq x y z
N MET A 1 19.59 51.79 -65.96
CA MET A 1 19.90 51.48 -64.54
C MET A 1 19.12 50.29 -63.94
N SER A 2 18.03 49.81 -64.55
CA SER A 2 17.21 48.69 -64.01
C SER A 2 17.92 47.31 -64.01
N TRP A 3 18.71 47.01 -65.05
CA TRP A 3 19.34 45.71 -65.26
C TRP A 3 20.40 45.33 -64.20
N LEU A 4 21.21 46.30 -63.74
CA LEU A 4 22.21 46.07 -62.69
C LEU A 4 21.58 45.74 -61.31
N ASN A 5 20.42 46.31 -61.01
CA ASN A 5 19.68 46.00 -59.77
C ASN A 5 19.04 44.61 -59.83
N SER A 6 18.58 44.19 -61.01
CA SER A 6 18.09 42.82 -61.25
C SER A 6 19.20 41.78 -61.08
N LEU A 7 20.40 42.02 -61.66
CA LEU A 7 21.56 41.15 -61.49
C LEU A 7 22.03 41.04 -60.03
N ARG A 8 22.06 42.16 -59.29
CA ARG A 8 22.43 42.14 -57.87
C ARG A 8 21.43 41.37 -57.02
N ARG A 9 20.13 41.47 -57.31
CA ARG A 9 19.08 40.67 -56.63
C ARG A 9 19.20 39.18 -56.98
N ALA A 10 19.42 38.86 -58.25
CA ALA A 10 19.62 37.48 -58.70
C ALA A 10 20.86 36.84 -58.05
N ARG A 11 21.98 37.57 -57.95
CA ARG A 11 23.19 37.11 -57.27
C ARG A 11 22.98 36.89 -55.77
N ARG A 12 22.29 37.81 -55.08
CA ARG A 12 21.96 37.65 -53.66
C ARG A 12 21.01 36.47 -53.41
N LYS A 13 20.04 36.25 -54.30
CA LYS A 13 19.15 35.09 -54.26
C LYS A 13 19.96 33.80 -54.46
N ALA A 14 20.80 33.73 -55.49
CA ALA A 14 21.65 32.58 -55.74
C ALA A 14 22.61 32.27 -54.58
N THR A 15 23.21 33.28 -53.93
CA THR A 15 24.07 33.05 -52.76
C THR A 15 23.30 32.57 -51.54
N LYS A 16 22.04 33.00 -51.38
CA LYS A 16 21.17 32.54 -50.28
C LYS A 16 20.75 31.09 -50.50
N GLU A 17 20.30 30.75 -51.71
CA GLU A 17 19.96 29.38 -52.12
C GLU A 17 21.17 28.44 -51.99
N LEU A 18 22.38 28.90 -52.35
CA LEU A 18 23.61 28.12 -52.18
C LEU A 18 23.98 27.92 -50.70
N ALA A 19 23.72 28.91 -49.84
CA ALA A 19 23.93 28.79 -48.40
C ALA A 19 22.92 27.84 -47.75
N GLU A 20 21.65 27.91 -48.14
CA GLU A 20 20.59 26.99 -47.69
C GLU A 20 20.86 25.56 -48.19
N PHE A 21 21.28 25.40 -49.45
CA PHE A 21 21.69 24.09 -49.98
C PHE A 21 22.92 23.54 -49.24
N ARG A 22 23.89 24.38 -48.89
CA ARG A 22 25.06 23.96 -48.10
C ARG A 22 24.65 23.48 -46.70
N LEU A 23 23.75 24.19 -46.02
CA LEU A 23 23.24 23.77 -44.71
C LEU A 23 22.46 22.46 -44.82
N PHE A 24 21.59 22.34 -45.82
CA PHE A 24 20.88 21.09 -46.13
C PHE A 24 21.84 19.93 -46.36
N LEU A 25 22.94 20.14 -47.09
CA LEU A 25 23.92 19.08 -47.37
C LEU A 25 24.70 18.66 -46.12
N ILE A 26 25.00 19.61 -45.22
CA ILE A 26 25.60 19.32 -43.91
C ILE A 26 24.62 18.50 -43.06
N ASP A 27 23.37 18.92 -42.96
CA ASP A 27 22.33 18.22 -42.19
C ASP A 27 22.06 16.82 -42.76
N PHE A 28 22.05 16.69 -44.09
CA PHE A 28 21.92 15.40 -44.78
C PHE A 28 23.09 14.47 -44.46
N VAL A 29 24.33 14.96 -44.48
CA VAL A 29 25.51 14.16 -44.12
C VAL A 29 25.46 13.74 -42.65
N ILE A 30 25.07 14.64 -41.73
CA ILE A 30 24.88 14.31 -40.31
C ILE A 30 23.79 13.24 -40.14
N PHE A 31 22.66 13.38 -40.85
CA PHE A 31 21.55 12.43 -40.81
C PHE A 31 21.97 11.04 -41.34
N VAL A 32 22.67 10.99 -42.47
CA VAL A 32 23.18 9.73 -43.03
C VAL A 32 24.19 9.09 -42.08
N PHE A 33 25.12 9.88 -41.52
CA PHE A 33 26.13 9.37 -40.60
C PHE A 33 25.54 8.85 -39.29
N THR A 34 24.57 9.55 -38.72
CA THR A 34 23.83 9.10 -37.53
C THR A 34 23.01 7.84 -37.81
N SER A 35 22.38 7.75 -38.98
CA SER A 35 21.63 6.56 -39.42
C SER A 35 22.54 5.34 -39.61
N ILE A 36 23.70 5.51 -40.27
CA ILE A 36 24.69 4.44 -40.45
C ILE A 36 25.25 4.01 -39.09
N LYS A 37 25.60 4.96 -38.21
CA LYS A 37 26.06 4.65 -36.84
C LYS A 37 25.04 3.82 -36.08
N LYS A 38 23.76 4.21 -36.14
CA LYS A 38 22.67 3.46 -35.50
C LYS A 38 22.56 2.04 -36.06
N LEU A 39 22.60 1.90 -37.39
CA LEU A 39 22.53 0.59 -38.05
C LEU A 39 23.73 -0.31 -37.68
N CYS A 40 24.95 0.23 -37.68
CA CYS A 40 26.15 -0.50 -37.26
C CYS A 40 26.08 -0.91 -35.78
N TYR A 41 25.59 -0.03 -34.91
CA TYR A 41 25.39 -0.32 -33.50
C TYR A 41 24.36 -1.45 -33.32
N GLU A 42 23.18 -1.35 -33.94
CA GLU A 42 22.13 -2.37 -33.84
C GLU A 42 22.58 -3.73 -34.38
N SER A 43 23.36 -3.76 -35.46
CA SER A 43 23.92 -4.98 -36.04
C SER A 43 24.98 -5.64 -35.16
N THR A 44 25.83 -4.84 -34.49
CA THR A 44 26.91 -5.35 -33.63
C THR A 44 26.48 -5.58 -32.18
N LEU A 45 25.33 -5.02 -31.76
CA LEU A 45 24.82 -5.10 -30.39
C LEU A 45 24.60 -6.55 -29.89
N PRO A 46 24.02 -7.50 -30.66
CA PRO A 46 23.83 -8.86 -30.18
C PRO A 46 25.16 -9.58 -29.87
N VAL A 47 26.16 -9.39 -30.74
CA VAL A 47 27.48 -10.02 -30.60
C VAL A 47 28.26 -9.41 -29.44
N THR A 48 28.25 -8.08 -29.34
CA THR A 48 28.89 -7.37 -28.23
C THR A 48 28.22 -7.68 -26.89
N LYS A 49 26.88 -7.74 -26.84
CA LYS A 49 26.14 -8.22 -25.65
C LYS A 49 26.59 -9.63 -25.26
N LYS A 50 26.66 -10.58 -26.19
CA LYS A 50 27.05 -11.95 -25.86
C LYS A 50 28.48 -12.07 -25.35
N LEU A 51 29.43 -11.32 -25.94
CA LEU A 51 30.85 -11.38 -25.59
C LEU A 51 31.20 -10.62 -24.31
N PHE A 52 30.54 -9.50 -24.05
CA PHE A 52 30.86 -8.61 -22.93
C PHE A 52 29.87 -8.68 -21.76
N SER A 53 28.80 -9.47 -21.88
CA SER A 53 27.94 -9.79 -20.74
C SER A 53 28.72 -10.55 -19.68
N ARG A 54 28.34 -10.35 -18.42
CA ARG A 54 28.90 -11.07 -17.28
C ARG A 54 27.78 -11.61 -16.41
N LYS A 55 28.09 -12.65 -15.62
CA LYS A 55 27.14 -13.14 -14.62
C LYS A 55 26.73 -11.98 -13.72
N PRO A 56 25.42 -11.80 -13.49
CA PRO A 56 24.92 -10.65 -12.76
C PRO A 56 25.28 -10.76 -11.28
N ARG A 57 25.28 -9.62 -10.59
CA ARG A 57 25.50 -9.56 -9.13
C ARG A 57 24.15 -9.54 -8.40
N PRO A 58 24.11 -9.91 -7.10
CA PRO A 58 22.90 -9.73 -6.31
C PRO A 58 22.52 -8.24 -6.31
N PRO A 59 21.28 -7.87 -6.67
CA PRO A 59 20.85 -6.49 -6.63
C PRO A 59 20.69 -6.00 -5.18
N LYS A 60 20.42 -4.72 -4.99
CA LYS A 60 19.93 -4.18 -3.71
C LYS A 60 18.41 -4.07 -3.79
N VAL A 61 17.72 -4.39 -2.69
CA VAL A 61 16.26 -4.30 -2.63
C VAL A 61 15.84 -3.44 -1.44
N GLN A 62 14.87 -2.56 -1.66
CA GLN A 62 14.29 -1.69 -0.65
C GLN A 62 12.77 -1.76 -0.71
N VAL A 63 12.11 -1.76 0.44
CA VAL A 63 10.65 -1.67 0.54
C VAL A 63 10.25 -0.20 0.43
N LYS A 64 9.40 0.14 -0.53
CA LYS A 64 9.07 1.55 -0.85
C LYS A 64 7.63 1.94 -0.50
N ASP A 65 6.65 1.06 -0.76
CA ASP A 65 5.24 1.32 -0.48
C ASP A 65 4.61 0.09 0.16
N VAL A 66 4.07 0.26 1.37
CA VAL A 66 3.47 -0.81 2.17
C VAL A 66 2.00 -0.52 2.35
N ARG A 67 1.16 -1.45 1.89
CA ARG A 67 -0.30 -1.38 1.93
C ARG A 67 -0.87 -2.56 2.70
N CYS A 68 -2.19 -2.58 2.88
CA CYS A 68 -2.84 -3.70 3.56
C CYS A 68 -2.81 -5.01 2.77
N LYS A 69 -2.83 -4.93 1.42
CA LYS A 69 -2.89 -6.10 0.52
C LYS A 69 -1.76 -6.19 -0.50
N ARG A 70 -0.81 -5.25 -0.45
CA ARG A 70 0.34 -5.22 -1.37
C ARG A 70 1.56 -4.56 -0.78
N ILE A 71 2.73 -4.97 -1.24
CA ILE A 71 4.02 -4.33 -0.92
C ILE A 71 4.77 -4.08 -2.23
N ARG A 72 5.29 -2.86 -2.40
CA ARG A 72 6.12 -2.48 -3.55
C ARG A 72 7.59 -2.42 -3.14
N LEU A 73 8.40 -3.15 -3.90
CA LEU A 73 9.85 -3.20 -3.80
C LEU A 73 10.47 -2.32 -4.88
N GLN A 74 11.57 -1.66 -4.51
CA GLN A 74 12.50 -0.99 -5.40
C GLN A 74 13.76 -1.84 -5.48
N ILE A 75 14.21 -2.13 -6.70
CA ILE A 75 15.36 -2.98 -7.01
C ILE A 75 16.40 -2.11 -7.69
N ASP A 76 17.54 -1.96 -7.03
CA ASP A 76 18.68 -1.21 -7.53
C ASP A 76 19.79 -2.19 -7.89
N SER A 77 19.98 -2.44 -9.19
CA SER A 77 21.05 -3.30 -9.67
C SER A 77 22.30 -2.48 -10.00
N THR A 78 23.45 -2.99 -9.59
CA THR A 78 24.74 -2.55 -10.11
C THR A 78 25.15 -3.53 -11.21
N TYR A 79 24.91 -3.13 -12.46
CA TYR A 79 25.18 -3.97 -13.61
C TYR A 79 26.63 -4.46 -13.59
N ALA A 80 26.82 -5.76 -13.79
CA ALA A 80 28.17 -6.33 -13.90
C ALA A 80 28.88 -5.90 -15.20
N SER A 81 28.12 -5.42 -16.19
CA SER A 81 28.58 -4.92 -17.49
C SER A 81 27.59 -3.87 -18.03
N PRO A 82 28.04 -2.81 -18.73
CA PRO A 82 27.16 -1.86 -19.42
C PRO A 82 26.24 -2.49 -20.47
N PHE A 83 26.55 -3.71 -20.91
CA PHE A 83 25.78 -4.46 -21.92
C PHE A 83 24.82 -5.50 -21.30
N ASN A 84 24.82 -5.66 -19.97
CA ASN A 84 23.90 -6.57 -19.30
C ASN A 84 22.47 -6.05 -19.40
N VAL A 85 21.58 -6.89 -19.92
CA VAL A 85 20.15 -6.79 -19.68
C VAL A 85 19.83 -7.78 -18.57
N GLU A 86 19.26 -7.32 -17.46
CA GLU A 86 18.99 -8.14 -16.28
C GLU A 86 17.49 -8.19 -16.03
N ASP A 87 16.95 -9.40 -15.96
CA ASP A 87 15.62 -9.64 -15.39
C ASP A 87 15.76 -9.89 -13.89
N PHE A 88 14.81 -9.38 -13.12
CA PHE A 88 14.72 -9.58 -11.69
C PHE A 88 13.65 -10.59 -11.35
N GLU A 89 14.07 -11.60 -10.61
CA GLU A 89 13.17 -12.58 -10.00
C GLU A 89 12.96 -12.21 -8.54
N VAL A 90 11.69 -12.07 -8.16
CA VAL A 90 11.29 -11.74 -6.79
C VAL A 90 10.55 -12.94 -6.20
N GLU A 91 10.97 -13.34 -5.01
CA GLU A 91 10.28 -14.33 -4.21
C GLU A 91 9.89 -13.74 -2.86
N TRP A 92 8.78 -14.22 -2.32
CA TRP A 92 8.27 -13.82 -1.02
C TRP A 92 7.75 -15.00 -0.23
N ARG A 93 7.72 -14.87 1.10
CA ARG A 93 7.08 -15.83 1.99
C ARG A 93 6.53 -15.13 3.23
N PRO A 94 5.46 -15.65 3.85
CA PRO A 94 5.04 -15.17 5.17
C PRO A 94 6.08 -15.57 6.22
N VAL A 95 6.35 -14.66 7.15
CA VAL A 95 7.13 -14.96 8.36
C VAL A 95 6.22 -15.72 9.30
N VAL A 96 6.54 -16.99 9.55
CA VAL A 96 5.86 -17.77 10.60
C VAL A 96 6.31 -17.17 11.94
N PRO A 97 5.40 -16.70 12.80
CA PRO A 97 5.78 -16.21 14.11
C PRO A 97 6.36 -17.36 14.93
N ASP A 98 7.62 -17.23 15.36
CA ASP A 98 8.29 -18.24 16.17
C ASP A 98 7.43 -18.61 17.39
N PRO A 99 7.17 -19.92 17.63
CA PRO A 99 6.43 -20.38 18.80
C PRO A 99 7.05 -19.94 20.13
N GLN A 100 8.34 -19.58 20.14
CA GLN A 100 9.07 -19.20 21.35
C GLN A 100 8.61 -17.87 21.95
N SER A 101 8.18 -16.91 21.12
CA SER A 101 7.57 -15.66 21.60
C SER A 101 6.23 -15.87 22.30
N ALA A 102 5.53 -16.97 21.99
CA ALA A 102 4.29 -17.39 22.67
C ALA A 102 4.55 -18.32 23.87
N SER A 103 5.68 -19.06 23.88
CA SER A 103 6.00 -19.99 24.96
C SER A 103 6.82 -19.39 26.10
N GLU A 104 7.61 -18.34 25.88
CA GLU A 104 8.31 -17.62 26.98
C GLU A 104 7.31 -16.92 27.92
N GLN A 105 6.17 -16.47 27.42
CA GLN A 105 5.10 -15.90 28.26
C GLN A 105 4.30 -16.99 29.02
N LYS A 106 4.25 -18.23 28.51
CA LYS A 106 3.67 -19.36 29.25
C LYS A 106 4.59 -19.83 30.39
N ASN A 107 5.90 -19.72 30.23
CA ASN A 107 6.86 -20.16 31.26
C ASN A 107 7.04 -19.16 32.41
N LYS A 108 6.73 -17.86 32.23
CA LYS A 108 6.59 -16.92 33.36
C LYS A 108 5.38 -17.24 34.24
N ASN A 109 4.25 -17.62 33.65
CA ASN A 109 3.04 -17.98 34.40
C ASN A 109 3.08 -19.37 35.08
N LYS A 110 4.18 -20.13 34.94
CA LYS A 110 4.37 -21.43 35.61
C LYS A 110 5.34 -21.39 36.79
N GLN A 111 6.02 -20.26 37.05
CA GLN A 111 6.93 -20.11 38.18
C GLN A 111 6.31 -19.49 39.43
N GLU A 112 5.08 -18.96 39.38
CA GLU A 112 4.41 -18.37 40.56
C GLU A 112 3.35 -19.27 41.24
N GLY A 113 3.23 -20.54 40.84
CA GLY A 113 2.31 -21.49 41.48
C GLY A 113 2.93 -22.86 41.70
N LYS A 114 3.73 -23.03 42.76
CA LYS A 114 4.20 -24.35 43.19
C LYS A 114 4.34 -24.49 44.72
N GLN A 115 3.21 -24.73 45.36
CA GLN A 115 3.00 -25.44 46.64
C GLN A 115 1.56 -26.01 46.49
N GLU A 116 1.19 -27.29 46.62
CA GLU A 116 1.70 -28.50 47.26
C GLU A 116 1.19 -29.73 46.47
N GLY A 117 1.74 -30.94 46.74
CA GLY A 117 1.05 -32.22 46.49
C GLY A 117 1.73 -33.22 45.54
N LYS A 118 2.37 -34.26 46.11
CA LYS A 118 2.64 -35.61 45.53
C LYS A 118 1.32 -36.26 45.06
N GLN A 119 1.21 -37.20 44.11
CA GLN A 119 2.03 -38.35 43.72
C GLN A 119 1.47 -38.99 42.42
N ASP A 120 2.33 -39.76 41.73
CA ASP A 120 2.06 -40.88 40.80
C ASP A 120 1.33 -40.67 39.45
N ALA A 121 2.09 -40.77 38.35
CA ALA A 121 2.03 -41.88 37.38
C ALA A 121 2.79 -41.55 36.09
N ASP A 122 3.64 -42.48 35.69
CA ASP A 122 4.54 -42.47 34.55
C ASP A 122 3.78 -42.49 33.21
N LYS A 123 4.06 -41.49 32.36
CA LYS A 123 3.84 -41.54 30.91
C LYS A 123 4.81 -40.58 30.24
N LYS A 124 5.95 -41.13 29.80
CA LYS A 124 6.83 -40.48 28.82
C LYS A 124 6.11 -40.43 27.46
N GLU A 125 5.44 -39.33 27.18
CA GLU A 125 5.17 -38.92 25.81
C GLU A 125 6.35 -38.08 25.32
N ALA A 126 7.14 -38.67 24.43
CA ALA A 126 8.17 -37.97 23.69
C ALA A 126 7.48 -36.87 22.88
N GLY A 127 7.70 -35.61 23.30
CA GLY A 127 7.26 -34.43 22.58
C GLY A 127 7.96 -34.38 21.23
N ASP A 128 7.20 -34.62 20.18
CA ASP A 128 7.57 -34.44 18.79
C ASP A 128 7.81 -32.94 18.56
N GLU A 129 9.06 -32.50 18.68
CA GLU A 129 9.50 -31.17 18.24
C GLU A 129 9.33 -31.12 16.72
N LYS A 130 8.12 -30.77 16.28
CA LYS A 130 7.87 -30.40 14.88
C LYS A 130 8.61 -29.11 14.62
N GLU A 131 9.86 -29.26 14.19
CA GLU A 131 10.64 -28.27 13.46
C GLU A 131 9.74 -27.76 12.32
N GLN A 132 9.12 -26.60 12.54
CA GLN A 132 8.20 -26.01 11.57
C GLN A 132 9.04 -25.60 10.37
N GLN A 133 8.91 -26.37 9.29
CA GLN A 133 9.61 -26.08 8.05
C GLN A 133 9.28 -24.64 7.63
N PRO A 134 10.30 -23.83 7.28
CA PRO A 134 10.06 -22.46 6.88
C PRO A 134 9.12 -22.44 5.67
N ALA A 135 8.14 -21.54 5.67
CA ALA A 135 7.20 -21.39 4.58
C ALA A 135 7.92 -21.33 3.22
N GLU A 136 7.38 -22.07 2.24
CA GLU A 136 7.93 -22.14 0.89
C GLU A 136 7.93 -20.75 0.22
N TRP A 137 9.00 -20.45 -0.51
CA TRP A 137 9.13 -19.20 -1.24
C TRP A 137 8.22 -19.19 -2.47
N THR A 138 7.41 -18.15 -2.60
CA THR A 138 6.51 -17.95 -3.75
C THR A 138 7.10 -16.95 -4.73
N SER A 139 7.25 -17.33 -5.99
CA SER A 139 7.78 -16.46 -7.05
C SER A 139 6.72 -15.55 -7.65
N VAL A 140 7.10 -14.30 -7.93
CA VAL A 140 6.30 -13.28 -8.65
C VAL A 140 6.61 -13.30 -10.15
N GLY A 141 7.50 -14.19 -10.58
CA GLY A 141 8.02 -14.26 -11.95
C GLY A 141 9.18 -13.30 -12.20
N ARG A 142 9.72 -13.36 -13.42
CA ARG A 142 10.85 -12.54 -13.90
C ARG A 142 10.38 -11.30 -14.64
N SER A 143 11.15 -10.23 -14.56
CA SER A 143 10.93 -8.99 -15.31
C SER A 143 12.13 -8.06 -15.20
N ASP A 144 12.39 -7.31 -16.25
CA ASP A 144 13.33 -6.19 -16.33
C ASP A 144 12.95 -4.93 -15.51
N LEU A 145 11.77 -4.92 -14.88
CA LEU A 145 11.31 -3.79 -14.08
C LEU A 145 12.06 -3.67 -12.75
N THR A 146 12.61 -2.48 -12.50
CA THR A 146 13.28 -2.11 -11.23
C THR A 146 12.31 -1.84 -10.08
N ALA A 147 11.00 -1.90 -10.33
CA ALA A 147 9.97 -1.80 -9.29
C ALA A 147 9.00 -2.97 -9.41
N ARG A 148 8.84 -3.74 -8.32
CA ARG A 148 8.00 -4.95 -8.30
C ARG A 148 6.97 -4.85 -7.19
N THR A 149 5.72 -5.15 -7.52
CA THR A 149 4.61 -5.13 -6.56
C THR A 149 4.17 -6.55 -6.29
N VAL A 150 4.23 -6.97 -5.02
CA VAL A 150 3.64 -8.21 -4.55
C VAL A 150 2.25 -7.89 -4.02
N ALA A 151 1.21 -8.47 -4.62
CA ALA A 151 -0.19 -8.20 -4.30
C ALA A 151 -0.89 -9.43 -3.72
N ARG A 152 -2.14 -9.25 -3.26
CA ARG A 152 -2.97 -10.28 -2.61
C ARG A 152 -2.33 -10.83 -1.33
N LEU A 153 -1.56 -9.99 -0.64
CA LEU A 153 -1.03 -10.29 0.68
C LEU A 153 -2.14 -10.17 1.73
N ARG A 154 -2.03 -10.95 2.79
CA ARG A 154 -2.87 -10.80 3.99
C ARG A 154 -2.47 -9.54 4.75
N GLN A 155 -3.45 -8.82 5.27
CA GLN A 155 -3.24 -7.66 6.15
C GLN A 155 -2.55 -8.07 7.46
N ASP A 156 -1.91 -7.09 8.12
CA ASP A 156 -1.14 -7.26 9.37
C ASP A 156 -0.31 -8.56 9.43
N THR A 157 0.37 -8.88 8.35
CA THR A 157 1.18 -10.09 8.24
C THR A 157 2.59 -9.70 7.86
N ALA A 158 3.58 -10.25 8.58
CA ALA A 158 4.98 -10.08 8.25
C ALA A 158 5.36 -10.99 7.08
N TYR A 159 6.10 -10.44 6.12
CA TYR A 159 6.61 -11.14 4.96
C TYR A 159 8.10 -10.88 4.81
N GLU A 160 8.80 -11.86 4.25
CA GLU A 160 10.16 -11.72 3.77
C GLU A 160 10.18 -11.73 2.25
N PHE A 161 11.06 -10.91 1.69
CA PHE A 161 11.26 -10.77 0.25
C PHE A 161 12.73 -11.00 -0.09
N ARG A 162 13.00 -11.75 -1.16
CA ARG A 162 14.35 -11.87 -1.72
C ARG A 162 14.30 -11.66 -3.22
N VAL A 163 15.39 -11.11 -3.75
CA VAL A 163 15.51 -10.80 -5.17
C VAL A 163 16.80 -11.42 -5.71
N ARG A 164 16.79 -11.85 -6.98
CA ARG A 164 18.02 -12.15 -7.72
C ARG A 164 17.92 -11.58 -9.13
N ALA A 165 19.07 -11.34 -9.73
CA ALA A 165 19.18 -10.91 -11.11
C ALA A 165 19.47 -12.12 -12.01
N TRP A 166 18.94 -12.10 -13.21
CA TRP A 166 19.04 -13.16 -14.21
C TRP A 166 19.39 -12.58 -15.57
N ASN A 167 20.31 -13.24 -16.28
CA ASN A 167 20.58 -12.98 -17.69
C ASN A 167 20.93 -14.29 -18.41
N GLU A 168 21.29 -14.21 -19.70
CA GLU A 168 21.65 -15.38 -20.51
C GLU A 168 22.84 -16.19 -19.97
N LEU A 169 23.72 -15.59 -19.18
CA LEU A 169 24.89 -16.26 -18.58
C LEU A 169 24.57 -16.92 -17.22
N GLY A 170 23.38 -16.68 -16.68
CA GLY A 170 22.87 -17.30 -15.46
C GLY A 170 22.31 -16.31 -14.46
N CYS A 171 22.13 -16.79 -13.23
CA CYS A 171 21.58 -16.01 -12.12
C CYS A 171 22.65 -15.58 -11.12
N SER A 172 22.39 -14.46 -10.45
CA SER A 172 23.11 -14.07 -9.25
C SER A 172 22.62 -14.86 -8.03
N SER A 173 23.38 -14.79 -6.94
CA SER A 173 22.89 -15.22 -5.63
C SER A 173 21.71 -14.37 -5.19
N TRP A 174 20.82 -14.95 -4.39
CA TRP A 174 19.74 -14.21 -3.75
C TRP A 174 20.28 -13.10 -2.85
N THR A 175 19.56 -11.99 -2.77
CA THR A 175 19.77 -10.99 -1.73
C THR A 175 19.49 -11.57 -0.36
N ALA A 176 20.03 -10.93 0.69
CA ALA A 176 19.52 -11.12 2.03
C ALA A 176 18.00 -10.87 2.05
N PRO A 177 17.20 -11.68 2.77
CA PRO A 177 15.77 -11.43 2.93
C PRO A 177 15.51 -10.05 3.54
N VAL A 178 14.60 -9.30 2.95
CA VAL A 178 14.09 -8.04 3.49
C VAL A 178 12.71 -8.27 4.05
N ALA A 179 12.52 -7.99 5.34
CA ALA A 179 11.25 -8.17 6.02
C ALA A 179 10.39 -6.90 5.95
N SER A 180 9.08 -7.07 5.80
CA SER A 180 8.09 -6.00 5.92
C SER A 180 6.74 -6.56 6.34
N ARG A 181 5.99 -5.79 7.13
CA ARG A 181 4.64 -6.13 7.58
C ARG A 181 3.61 -5.33 6.80
N THR A 182 2.58 -5.99 6.27
CA THR A 182 1.44 -5.29 5.64
C THR A 182 0.64 -4.48 6.66
N LYS A 183 0.02 -3.39 6.21
CA LYS A 183 -0.85 -2.56 7.08
C LYS A 183 -2.18 -3.26 7.37
N ILE A 184 -2.94 -2.74 8.34
CA ILE A 184 -4.32 -3.16 8.59
C ILE A 184 -5.23 -2.55 7.50
N ASP A 185 -6.22 -3.30 7.04
CA ASP A 185 -7.27 -2.86 6.12
C ASP A 185 -8.39 -2.15 6.91
N PRO A 186 -8.52 -0.82 6.80
CA PRO A 186 -9.50 -0.09 7.59
C PRO A 186 -10.95 -0.32 7.13
N THR A 187 -11.17 -0.92 5.94
CA THR A 187 -12.53 -1.19 5.44
C THR A 187 -13.26 -2.26 6.26
N ILE A 188 -12.51 -3.14 6.93
CA ILE A 188 -13.05 -4.19 7.80
C ILE A 188 -13.27 -3.68 9.24
N HIS A 189 -12.64 -2.55 9.59
CA HIS A 189 -12.60 -2.00 10.94
C HIS A 189 -13.18 -0.58 11.01
N GLU A 190 -14.18 -0.27 10.17
CA GLU A 190 -14.89 1.01 10.19
C GLU A 190 -13.94 2.24 10.22
N GLY A 191 -12.92 2.21 9.37
CA GLY A 191 -11.93 3.29 9.27
C GLY A 191 -10.75 3.17 10.23
N GLY A 192 -10.78 2.28 11.22
CA GLY A 192 -9.73 2.07 12.21
C GLY A 192 -9.00 0.73 12.12
N GLY A 193 -8.63 0.17 13.26
CA GLY A 193 -7.80 -1.03 13.37
C GLY A 193 -7.75 -1.58 14.80
N TYR A 194 -6.58 -2.07 15.22
CA TYR A 194 -6.38 -2.63 16.56
C TYR A 194 -4.96 -2.41 17.08
N GLY A 195 -4.78 -2.61 18.38
CA GLY A 195 -3.48 -2.55 19.04
C GLY A 195 -2.60 -3.78 18.81
N PRO A 196 -1.39 -3.79 19.37
CA PRO A 196 -0.47 -4.93 19.29
C PRO A 196 -1.12 -6.24 19.77
N GLY A 197 -0.97 -7.31 18.98
CA GLY A 197 -1.52 -8.63 19.34
C GLY A 197 -3.00 -8.83 19.02
N GLY A 198 -3.65 -7.85 18.39
CA GLY A 198 -5.02 -7.96 17.89
C GLY A 198 -6.09 -7.44 18.86
N PRO A 199 -7.34 -7.34 18.41
CA PRO A 199 -8.43 -6.69 19.16
C PRO A 199 -8.85 -7.46 20.41
N ASP A 200 -8.62 -8.77 20.47
CA ASP A 200 -8.99 -9.60 21.62
C ASP A 200 -7.98 -9.52 22.77
N LYS A 201 -6.69 -9.26 22.45
CA LYS A 201 -5.60 -9.18 23.44
C LYS A 201 -5.29 -7.76 23.89
N SER A 202 -5.61 -6.77 23.06
CA SER A 202 -5.32 -5.37 23.32
C SER A 202 -6.60 -4.54 23.27
N TYR A 203 -6.79 -3.78 22.19
CA TYR A 203 -7.93 -2.93 21.95
C TYR A 203 -8.27 -2.90 20.47
N GLY A 204 -9.54 -2.69 20.16
CA GLY A 204 -10.00 -2.27 18.84
C GLY A 204 -10.15 -0.76 18.80
N TRP A 205 -10.11 -0.17 17.61
CA TRP A 205 -10.49 1.23 17.44
C TRP A 205 -11.08 1.48 16.06
N THR A 206 -11.99 2.43 15.97
CA THR A 206 -12.63 2.91 14.74
C THR A 206 -12.51 4.43 14.66
N GLN A 207 -12.76 5.03 13.51
CA GLN A 207 -12.70 6.48 13.39
C GLN A 207 -13.57 7.04 12.27
N THR A 208 -13.95 8.30 12.45
CA THR A 208 -14.48 9.18 11.42
C THR A 208 -13.47 10.31 11.14
N ALA A 209 -13.86 11.29 10.32
CA ALA A 209 -13.05 12.49 10.14
C ALA A 209 -12.89 13.29 11.45
N THR A 210 -13.87 13.23 12.36
CA THR A 210 -13.93 14.07 13.57
C THR A 210 -13.68 13.31 14.86
N GLU A 211 -13.88 11.99 14.88
CA GLU A 211 -13.87 11.20 16.11
C GLU A 211 -13.04 9.93 15.97
N VAL A 212 -12.57 9.42 17.11
CA VAL A 212 -11.93 8.12 17.26
C VAL A 212 -12.62 7.39 18.39
N CYS A 213 -13.09 6.15 18.16
CA CYS A 213 -13.69 5.31 19.20
C CYS A 213 -12.75 4.15 19.51
N VAL A 214 -12.33 4.01 20.77
CA VAL A 214 -11.44 2.95 21.25
C VAL A 214 -12.26 1.97 22.08
N SER A 215 -12.09 0.67 21.85
CA SER A 215 -12.85 -0.37 22.51
C SER A 215 -11.96 -1.42 23.18
N PHE A 216 -12.29 -1.76 24.43
CA PHE A 216 -11.63 -2.80 25.21
C PHE A 216 -12.65 -3.86 25.65
N LYS A 217 -12.30 -5.13 25.44
CA LYS A 217 -13.09 -6.27 25.95
C LYS A 217 -12.70 -6.55 27.39
N LEU A 218 -13.64 -6.39 28.30
CA LEU A 218 -13.47 -6.59 29.74
C LEU A 218 -14.27 -7.81 30.23
N PRO A 219 -13.85 -8.47 31.32
CA PRO A 219 -14.55 -9.62 31.87
C PRO A 219 -15.96 -9.26 32.36
N VAL A 220 -16.86 -10.25 32.39
CA VAL A 220 -18.21 -10.09 32.93
C VAL A 220 -18.16 -9.62 34.38
N GLY A 221 -18.96 -8.60 34.71
CA GLY A 221 -18.98 -8.02 36.05
C GLY A 221 -17.96 -6.90 36.25
N ALA A 222 -17.18 -6.52 35.23
CA ALA A 222 -16.43 -5.27 35.25
C ALA A 222 -17.38 -4.09 35.53
N SER A 223 -17.01 -3.29 36.53
CA SER A 223 -17.78 -2.12 36.94
C SER A 223 -17.03 -0.84 36.62
N LYS A 224 -17.74 0.29 36.59
CA LYS A 224 -17.13 1.61 36.39
C LYS A 224 -16.05 1.95 37.44
N ARG A 225 -16.16 1.39 38.65
CA ARG A 225 -15.21 1.65 39.76
C ARG A 225 -13.87 0.95 39.55
N ASP A 226 -13.86 -0.11 38.74
CA ASP A 226 -12.65 -0.88 38.43
C ASP A 226 -11.81 -0.23 37.33
N ILE A 227 -12.33 0.82 36.68
CA ILE A 227 -11.74 1.43 35.49
C ILE A 227 -11.14 2.78 35.88
N SER A 228 -9.87 2.99 35.53
CA SER A 228 -9.21 4.29 35.64
C SER A 228 -8.76 4.79 34.27
N LEU A 229 -9.23 5.98 33.91
CA LEU A 229 -8.98 6.65 32.64
C LEU A 229 -8.29 7.99 32.89
N THR A 230 -7.17 8.21 32.23
CA THR A 230 -6.50 9.51 32.18
C THR A 230 -6.39 9.94 30.73
N LEU A 231 -6.97 11.10 30.41
CA LEU A 231 -6.92 11.70 29.08
C LEU A 231 -6.16 13.02 29.13
N LYS A 232 -5.14 13.12 28.29
CA LYS A 232 -4.46 14.36 27.94
C LYS A 232 -4.72 14.66 26.46
N PRO A 233 -4.45 15.87 25.96
CA PRO A 233 -4.66 16.19 24.55
C PRO A 233 -3.98 15.20 23.60
N ASP A 234 -2.79 14.72 23.93
CA ASP A 234 -1.95 13.86 23.10
C ASP A 234 -1.67 12.49 23.73
N ARG A 235 -2.37 12.08 24.80
CA ARG A 235 -2.09 10.81 25.50
C ARG A 235 -3.34 10.23 26.13
N LEU A 236 -3.49 8.92 26.00
CA LEU A 236 -4.56 8.17 26.66
C LEU A 236 -3.92 7.07 27.53
N ALA A 237 -4.32 7.01 28.79
CA ALA A 237 -4.03 5.90 29.69
C ALA A 237 -5.33 5.27 30.20
N VAL A 238 -5.42 3.94 30.10
CA VAL A 238 -6.56 3.11 30.44
C VAL A 238 -6.05 1.95 31.29
N SER A 239 -6.65 1.77 32.46
CA SER A 239 -6.36 0.62 33.33
C SER A 239 -7.63 0.01 33.90
N TYR A 240 -7.58 -1.29 34.13
CA TYR A 240 -8.65 -2.08 34.74
C TYR A 240 -8.10 -2.85 35.93
N LYS A 241 -8.63 -2.59 37.14
CA LYS A 241 -8.18 -3.17 38.41
C LYS A 241 -6.66 -3.06 38.67
N GLY A 242 -6.04 -1.99 38.16
CA GLY A 242 -4.60 -1.76 38.26
C GLY A 242 -3.78 -2.30 37.09
N ASP A 243 -4.34 -3.18 36.26
CA ASP A 243 -3.70 -3.66 35.04
C ASP A 243 -3.79 -2.62 33.93
N VAL A 244 -2.66 -2.27 33.33
CA VAL A 244 -2.59 -1.27 32.25
C VAL A 244 -3.06 -1.92 30.94
N LEU A 245 -4.19 -1.45 30.42
CA LEU A 245 -4.74 -1.88 29.14
C LEU A 245 -4.17 -1.08 27.98
N LEU A 246 -3.92 0.21 28.22
CA LEU A 246 -3.30 1.13 27.27
C LEU A 246 -2.60 2.24 28.03
N ASP A 247 -1.37 2.57 27.65
CA ASP A 247 -0.73 3.84 28.02
C ASP A 247 0.17 4.25 26.86
N GLY A 248 -0.22 5.31 26.15
CA GLY A 248 0.52 5.72 24.96
C GLY A 248 0.14 7.09 24.44
N GLU A 249 1.08 7.68 23.71
CA GLU A 249 0.91 8.93 22.98
C GLU A 249 -0.03 8.70 21.79
N LEU A 250 -1.12 9.47 21.75
CA LEU A 250 -2.10 9.43 20.68
C LEU A 250 -1.49 9.97 19.38
N TYR A 251 -2.02 9.52 18.26
CA TYR A 251 -1.55 9.98 16.94
C TYR A 251 -1.77 11.48 16.70
N GLY A 252 -2.79 12.07 17.32
CA GLY A 252 -3.09 13.48 17.23
C GLY A 252 -3.80 14.00 18.46
N SER A 253 -4.01 15.32 18.50
CA SER A 253 -4.63 15.99 19.65
C SER A 253 -6.14 15.77 19.71
N VAL A 254 -6.68 15.52 20.90
CA VAL A 254 -8.10 15.31 21.18
C VAL A 254 -8.62 16.29 22.22
N ARG A 255 -9.93 16.49 22.25
CA ARG A 255 -10.59 17.30 23.28
C ARG A 255 -10.64 16.55 24.61
N SER A 256 -10.68 17.31 25.70
CA SER A 256 -10.86 16.77 27.05
C SER A 256 -12.27 16.18 27.24
N TRP A 257 -12.46 15.48 28.36
CA TRP A 257 -13.76 14.92 28.76
C TRP A 257 -14.87 15.98 28.88
N GLU A 258 -14.53 17.18 29.34
CA GLU A 258 -15.49 18.27 29.52
C GLU A 258 -15.91 18.92 28.20
N ASN A 259 -15.13 18.72 27.14
CA ASN A 259 -15.23 19.49 25.90
C ASN A 259 -15.51 18.63 24.65
N GLY A 260 -15.95 17.38 24.82
CA GLY A 260 -16.48 16.56 23.72
C GLY A 260 -16.18 15.07 23.81
N SER A 261 -15.08 14.67 24.44
CA SER A 261 -14.74 13.24 24.60
C SER A 261 -15.56 12.61 25.74
N PHE A 262 -15.93 11.34 25.60
CA PHE A 262 -16.67 10.61 26.64
C PHE A 262 -16.37 9.12 26.60
N TRP A 263 -16.77 8.39 27.63
CA TRP A 263 -16.60 6.95 27.69
C TRP A 263 -17.84 6.29 28.28
N GLU A 264 -18.06 5.05 27.89
CA GLU A 264 -19.17 4.24 28.37
C GLU A 264 -18.75 2.79 28.56
N LEU A 265 -19.52 2.09 29.40
CA LEU A 265 -19.31 0.69 29.71
C LEU A 265 -20.63 -0.03 29.45
N THR A 266 -20.65 -0.82 28.38
CA THR A 266 -21.86 -1.48 27.88
C THR A 266 -21.73 -2.99 27.99
N LYS A 267 -22.82 -3.68 28.30
CA LYS A 267 -22.84 -5.15 28.31
C LYS A 267 -23.13 -5.66 26.90
N GLU A 268 -22.21 -6.39 26.30
CA GLU A 268 -22.40 -6.94 24.97
C GLU A 268 -23.20 -8.26 25.03
N LYS A 269 -23.98 -8.54 23.96
CA LYS A 269 -24.76 -9.79 23.83
C LYS A 269 -23.89 -11.05 23.90
N ALA A 270 -22.62 -10.94 23.52
CA ALA A 270 -21.62 -12.00 23.58
C ALA A 270 -21.09 -12.30 25.00
N GLY A 271 -21.69 -11.74 26.04
CA GLY A 271 -21.38 -12.11 27.42
C GLY A 271 -20.04 -11.58 27.92
N HIS A 272 -19.63 -10.38 27.48
CA HIS A 272 -18.51 -9.64 28.04
C HIS A 272 -18.89 -8.16 28.18
N MET A 273 -18.11 -7.40 28.95
CA MET A 273 -18.28 -5.96 29.08
C MET A 273 -17.43 -5.26 28.02
N LEU A 274 -17.96 -4.23 27.39
CA LEU A 274 -17.26 -3.42 26.39
C LEU A 274 -17.06 -2.01 26.96
N LEU A 275 -15.79 -1.66 27.22
CA LEU A 275 -15.42 -0.27 27.52
C LEU A 275 -15.17 0.44 26.20
N ALA A 276 -16.02 1.41 25.87
CA ALA A 276 -15.89 2.25 24.69
C ALA A 276 -15.49 3.66 25.11
N ILE A 277 -14.45 4.21 24.48
CA ILE A 277 -13.92 5.55 24.72
C ILE A 277 -14.00 6.32 23.40
N THR A 278 -14.89 7.30 23.33
CA THR A 278 -15.07 8.17 22.17
C THR A 278 -14.29 9.46 22.40
N LEU A 279 -13.33 9.71 21.51
CA LEU A 279 -12.44 10.87 21.54
C LEU A 279 -12.76 11.81 20.38
N GLU A 280 -13.06 13.07 20.67
CA GLU A 280 -13.25 14.09 19.63
C GLU A 280 -11.89 14.67 19.23
N LYS A 281 -11.55 14.61 17.93
CA LYS A 281 -10.31 15.18 17.39
C LYS A 281 -10.33 16.69 17.53
N GLN A 282 -9.23 17.27 17.98
CA GLN A 282 -9.12 18.72 18.16
C GLN A 282 -8.82 19.44 16.83
N VAL A 283 -8.15 18.77 15.89
CA VAL A 283 -7.72 19.35 14.62
C VAL A 283 -8.85 19.28 13.60
N LYS A 284 -9.28 20.45 13.11
CA LYS A 284 -10.08 20.61 11.89
C LYS A 284 -9.11 20.98 10.77
N SER A 285 -8.51 20.01 10.09
CA SER A 285 -7.65 20.34 8.96
C SER A 285 -8.49 20.96 7.84
N LEU A 286 -7.91 21.94 7.13
CA LEU A 286 -8.50 22.46 5.89
C LEU A 286 -8.54 21.39 4.79
N ALA A 287 -7.85 20.26 4.98
CA ALA A 287 -7.80 19.14 4.05
C ALA A 287 -8.24 17.83 4.75
N PRO A 288 -9.54 17.46 4.66
CA PRO A 288 -10.14 16.31 5.34
C PRO A 288 -9.46 14.95 5.09
N LYS A 289 -8.78 14.80 3.95
CA LYS A 289 -8.03 13.58 3.61
C LYS A 289 -6.85 13.27 4.55
N PHE A 290 -6.37 14.26 5.31
CA PHE A 290 -5.27 14.11 6.26
C PHE A 290 -5.75 13.95 7.71
N ASP A 291 -7.05 13.98 7.97
CA ASP A 291 -7.61 13.87 9.32
C ASP A 291 -7.72 12.42 9.81
N PHE A 292 -7.51 11.44 8.92
CA PHE A 292 -7.51 10.03 9.28
C PHE A 292 -6.20 9.62 9.93
N TRP A 293 -6.31 9.08 11.15
CA TRP A 293 -5.18 8.61 11.92
C TRP A 293 -4.68 7.28 11.35
N ARG A 294 -3.37 7.12 11.22
CA ARG A 294 -2.79 5.85 10.74
C ARG A 294 -2.66 4.81 11.84
N SER A 295 -2.70 5.21 13.10
CA SER A 295 -2.75 4.35 14.28
C SER A 295 -3.45 5.10 15.41
N LEU A 296 -3.92 4.41 16.46
CA LEU A 296 -4.42 5.09 17.66
C LEU A 296 -3.26 5.72 18.46
N VAL A 297 -2.24 4.90 18.73
CA VAL A 297 -1.03 5.25 19.48
C VAL A 297 0.17 5.23 18.53
N THR A 298 1.12 6.13 18.72
CA THR A 298 2.33 6.18 17.91
C THR A 298 3.17 4.90 18.10
N GLY A 299 3.64 4.31 16.99
CA GLY A 299 4.40 3.05 17.02
C GLY A 299 3.57 1.76 17.09
N HIS A 300 2.26 1.84 17.33
CA HIS A 300 1.36 0.69 17.23
C HIS A 300 1.03 0.34 15.76
N PRO A 301 0.40 -0.82 15.49
CA PRO A 301 0.06 -1.24 14.13
C PRO A 301 -0.68 -0.15 13.33
N GLU A 302 -0.22 0.08 12.11
CA GLU A 302 -0.79 1.11 11.23
C GLU A 302 -1.82 0.56 10.24
N ILE A 303 -2.82 1.38 9.92
CA ILE A 303 -3.83 1.13 8.90
C ILE A 303 -3.44 1.75 7.55
N ASP A 304 -3.94 1.19 6.45
CA ASP A 304 -3.80 1.77 5.11
C ASP A 304 -4.86 2.86 4.87
N THR A 305 -4.59 4.09 5.32
CA THR A 305 -5.51 5.23 5.23
C THR A 305 -5.99 5.55 3.81
N HIS A 306 -5.30 5.07 2.77
CA HIS A 306 -5.73 5.27 1.39
C HIS A 306 -6.93 4.41 0.99
N GLN A 307 -7.28 3.39 1.77
CA GLN A 307 -8.51 2.62 1.59
C GLN A 307 -9.72 3.33 2.20
N ILE A 308 -9.51 4.37 3.01
CA ILE A 308 -10.61 5.12 3.61
C ILE A 308 -11.19 6.05 2.53
N VAL A 309 -12.40 5.74 2.10
CA VAL A 309 -13.15 6.60 1.19
C VAL A 309 -13.85 7.67 2.02
N SER A 310 -13.44 8.93 1.87
CA SER A 310 -14.12 10.06 2.52
C SER A 310 -15.58 10.15 2.09
N GLU A 311 -16.45 10.65 2.96
CA GLU A 311 -17.88 10.86 2.66
C GLU A 311 -18.09 11.70 1.39
N ALA A 312 -17.23 12.70 1.16
CA ALA A 312 -17.24 13.52 -0.06
C ALA A 312 -16.96 12.70 -1.35
N ASN A 313 -16.09 11.68 -1.27
CA ASN A 313 -15.85 10.76 -2.39
C ASN A 313 -17.00 9.76 -2.57
N GLN A 314 -17.69 9.39 -1.50
CA GLN A 314 -18.88 8.54 -1.59
C GLN A 314 -20.06 9.30 -2.20
N GLN A 315 -20.22 10.59 -1.87
CA GLN A 315 -21.23 11.46 -2.47
C GLN A 315 -20.98 11.70 -3.96
N SER A 316 -19.75 11.99 -4.37
CA SER A 316 -19.41 12.16 -5.79
C SER A 316 -19.56 10.86 -6.59
N ALA A 317 -19.21 9.71 -6.02
CA ALA A 317 -19.46 8.40 -6.64
C ALA A 317 -20.96 8.07 -6.75
N ARG A 318 -21.78 8.45 -5.76
CA ARG A 318 -23.24 8.33 -5.81
C ARG A 318 -23.88 9.24 -6.87
N MET A 319 -23.34 10.44 -7.08
CA MET A 319 -23.81 11.37 -8.13
C MET A 319 -23.53 10.86 -9.56
N LEU A 320 -22.63 9.90 -9.73
CA LEU A 320 -22.33 9.28 -11.03
C LEU A 320 -23.27 8.11 -11.36
N ASP A 321 -24.21 7.76 -10.48
CA ASP A 321 -25.20 6.71 -10.74
C ASP A 321 -26.26 7.28 -11.71
N PRO A 322 -26.29 6.86 -13.00
CA PRO A 322 -27.09 7.53 -14.04
C PRO A 322 -28.60 7.50 -13.76
N ASN A 323 -29.05 6.55 -12.93
CA ASN A 323 -30.44 6.34 -12.59
C ASN A 323 -30.94 7.24 -11.44
N GLN A 324 -30.09 8.07 -10.85
CA GLN A 324 -30.45 9.01 -9.78
C GLN A 324 -30.41 10.49 -10.21
N LEU A 325 -30.12 10.76 -11.49
CA LEU A 325 -30.12 12.12 -12.02
C LEU A 325 -31.53 12.51 -12.49
N ASP A 326 -32.00 13.67 -12.04
CA ASP A 326 -33.26 14.29 -12.48
C ASP A 326 -33.26 14.44 -14.02
N PRO A 327 -34.32 14.05 -14.75
CA PRO A 327 -34.41 14.16 -16.21
C PRO A 327 -33.99 15.51 -16.79
N LEU A 328 -34.22 16.62 -16.07
CA LEU A 328 -33.79 17.96 -16.47
C LEU A 328 -32.27 18.16 -16.44
N GLN A 329 -31.56 17.50 -15.51
CA GLN A 329 -30.10 17.55 -15.42
C GLN A 329 -29.43 16.76 -16.55
N LEU A 330 -30.02 15.62 -16.94
CA LEU A 330 -29.56 14.80 -18.07
C LEU A 330 -29.72 15.53 -19.42
N GLN A 331 -30.80 16.29 -19.58
CA GLN A 331 -31.06 17.08 -20.78
C GLN A 331 -30.07 18.25 -20.93
N ASN A 332 -29.73 18.93 -19.83
CA ASN A 332 -28.74 20.00 -19.82
C ASN A 332 -27.30 19.51 -20.07
N MET A 333 -27.01 18.25 -19.78
CA MET A 333 -25.70 17.62 -20.06
C MET A 333 -25.61 16.99 -21.47
N GLY A 334 -26.64 17.15 -22.31
CA GLY A 334 -26.61 16.69 -23.71
C GLY A 334 -26.65 15.16 -23.88
N LEU A 335 -27.00 14.42 -22.83
CA LEU A 335 -27.04 12.95 -22.83
C LEU A 335 -28.44 12.37 -23.09
N GLY A 336 -29.43 13.22 -23.40
CA GLY A 336 -30.84 12.83 -23.55
C GLY A 336 -31.26 12.23 -24.90
N HIS A 337 -30.34 11.76 -25.76
CA HIS A 337 -30.75 11.18 -27.04
C HIS A 337 -29.90 9.98 -27.47
N LEU A 338 -30.07 8.85 -26.78
CA LEU A 338 -29.76 7.52 -27.34
C LEU A 338 -30.78 6.48 -26.82
N SER A 339 -32.00 6.57 -27.34
CA SER A 339 -32.91 5.42 -27.53
C SER A 339 -33.38 5.54 -28.98
N GLY A 340 -33.21 4.62 -29.91
CA GLY A 340 -33.07 3.18 -29.85
C GLY A 340 -33.68 2.71 -31.17
N VAL A 341 -32.86 2.16 -32.06
CA VAL A 341 -33.32 1.55 -33.31
C VAL A 341 -34.06 0.26 -32.95
N GLY A 342 -35.32 0.11 -33.40
CA GLY A 342 -36.04 -1.16 -33.25
C GLY A 342 -37.50 -1.14 -33.71
N GLY A 343 -37.71 -1.33 -35.02
CA GLY A 343 -38.76 -2.22 -35.55
C GLY A 343 -40.23 -1.73 -35.63
N GLY A 344 -40.71 -1.58 -36.86
CA GLY A 344 -41.87 -2.36 -37.30
C GLY A 344 -43.24 -1.67 -37.46
N ILE A 345 -43.59 -1.39 -38.72
CA ILE A 345 -44.89 -1.68 -39.38
C ILE A 345 -46.14 -0.91 -38.91
N GLY A 346 -46.59 0.01 -39.79
CA GLY A 346 -47.93 -0.06 -40.42
C GLY A 346 -49.14 0.49 -39.67
N GLY A 347 -49.63 1.65 -40.10
CA GLY A 347 -50.99 2.13 -39.79
C GLY A 347 -51.25 3.52 -40.37
N ARG A 348 -52.13 3.61 -41.37
CA ARG A 348 -52.51 4.82 -42.13
C ARG A 348 -53.24 5.88 -41.27
N PRO A 349 -53.29 7.15 -41.71
CA PRO A 349 -54.02 8.22 -41.04
C PRO A 349 -55.49 8.26 -41.48
N SER A 350 -56.40 8.58 -40.56
CA SER A 350 -57.69 9.19 -40.90
C SER A 350 -57.92 10.41 -40.04
N TRP A 351 -58.38 11.46 -40.70
CA TRP A 351 -58.90 12.69 -40.12
C TRP A 351 -60.26 12.42 -39.50
N ASP A 352 -60.47 12.90 -38.28
CA ASP A 352 -61.62 13.70 -37.84
C ASP A 352 -61.30 14.35 -36.49
#